data_AF-A0A242LMU6-F1
#
_entry.id   AF-A0A242LMU6-F1
#
_cell.length_a   1.000
_cell.length_b   1.000
_cell.length_c   1.000
_cell.angle_alpha   90.00
_cell.angle_beta   90.00
_cell.angle_gamma   90.00
#
_symmetry.space_group_name_H-M   'P 1'
#
loop_
_entity.id
_entity.type
_entity.pdbx_description
1 polymer ?
#
loop_
_entity_poly.entity_id
_entity_poly.type
_entity_poly.pdbx_seq_one_letter_code
_entity_poly.pdbx_strand_id
1 'polypeptide(L)'
;MRNRTKGNRSLLSGSIKVLTLLLIWSGYLSVYDYIYKEITFYIDKQADALAQFLFILTYSVNEMLLLLLLYDVLLLVSVVIILWDTRTNRMNLIVTNVELIMIIIVSMVALAPLLTRLWPFFLVDLLIVGTLLFVIYILFKPEANVIVIEVKDEPIKVLGPFKTKEEAEQQAKSFLDYWMPYYQQKLTQLEAVITEEELESYKVRILVKLQKRNQFS
;
A
#
# COMPACT_ATOMS: atom_id res chain seq x y z
N MET A 1 -31.24 11.08 13.07
CA MET A 1 -31.47 9.70 12.55
C MET A 1 -30.48 9.22 11.46
N ARG A 2 -29.62 10.07 10.88
CA ARG A 2 -28.74 9.71 9.73
C ARG A 2 -27.45 8.93 10.07
N ASN A 3 -27.03 8.90 11.34
CA ASN A 3 -25.79 8.23 11.76
C ASN A 3 -25.94 6.72 12.08
N ARG A 4 -27.14 6.24 12.46
CA ARG A 4 -27.33 4.81 12.81
C ARG A 4 -27.26 3.88 11.59
N THR A 5 -27.70 4.34 10.42
CA THR A 5 -27.68 3.53 9.19
C THR A 5 -26.28 3.35 8.61
N LYS A 6 -25.37 4.29 8.87
CA LYS A 6 -23.98 4.25 8.37
C LYS A 6 -23.12 3.24 9.15
N GLY A 7 -23.28 3.18 10.48
CA GLY A 7 -22.58 2.20 11.32
C GLY A 7 -23.06 0.76 11.14
N ASN A 8 -24.37 0.56 10.92
CA ASN A 8 -24.90 -0.79 10.73
C ASN A 8 -24.38 -1.43 9.42
N ARG A 9 -24.23 -0.64 8.34
CA ARG A 9 -23.69 -1.14 7.06
C ARG A 9 -22.20 -1.47 7.12
N SER A 10 -21.37 -0.72 7.86
CA SER A 10 -19.94 -1.03 7.99
C SER A 10 -19.69 -2.26 8.83
N LEU A 11 -20.51 -2.50 9.86
CA LEU A 11 -20.49 -3.74 10.63
C LEU A 11 -20.93 -4.93 9.77
N LEU A 12 -21.99 -4.79 8.97
CA LEU A 12 -22.48 -5.85 8.08
C LEU A 12 -21.43 -6.24 7.03
N SER A 13 -20.77 -5.28 6.39
CA SER A 13 -19.69 -5.56 5.44
C SER A 13 -18.49 -6.24 6.11
N GLY A 14 -18.14 -5.83 7.35
CA GLY A 14 -17.09 -6.48 8.14
C GLY A 14 -17.43 -7.94 8.48
N SER A 15 -18.66 -8.19 8.94
CA SER A 15 -19.12 -9.55 9.25
C SER A 15 -19.12 -10.47 8.03
N ILE A 16 -19.47 -9.95 6.85
CA ILE A 16 -19.40 -10.72 5.60
C ILE A 16 -17.96 -11.13 5.29
N LYS A 17 -16.99 -10.19 5.37
CA LYS A 17 -15.56 -10.50 5.18
C LYS A 17 -15.09 -11.60 6.13
N VAL A 18 -15.46 -11.49 7.42
CA VAL A 18 -15.09 -12.49 8.44
C VAL A 18 -15.67 -13.87 8.09
N LEU A 19 -16.96 -13.94 7.75
CA LEU A 19 -17.59 -15.20 7.36
C LEU A 19 -16.94 -15.82 6.12
N THR A 20 -16.64 -15.02 5.10
CA THR A 20 -15.96 -15.48 3.89
C THR A 20 -14.57 -16.02 4.20
N LEU A 21 -13.79 -15.32 5.02
CA LEU A 21 -12.46 -15.78 5.44
C LEU A 21 -12.56 -17.10 6.22
N LEU A 22 -13.49 -17.20 7.18
CA LEU A 22 -13.67 -18.42 7.96
C LEU A 22 -14.03 -19.62 7.07
N LEU A 23 -14.89 -19.43 6.08
CA LEU A 23 -15.32 -20.49 5.17
C LEU A 23 -14.16 -20.96 4.28
N ILE A 24 -13.40 -20.00 3.73
CA ILE A 24 -12.22 -20.26 2.90
C ILE A 24 -11.12 -20.99 3.70
N TRP A 25 -10.80 -20.51 4.90
CA TRP A 25 -9.81 -21.14 5.78
C TRP A 25 -10.26 -22.52 6.27
N SER A 26 -11.55 -22.71 6.57
CA SER A 26 -12.09 -24.03 6.93
C SER A 26 -11.97 -25.04 5.78
N GLY A 27 -12.17 -24.59 4.54
CA GLY A 27 -11.98 -25.42 3.35
C GLY A 27 -10.53 -25.85 3.20
N TYR A 28 -9.59 -24.90 3.32
CA TYR A 28 -8.16 -25.20 3.32
C TYR A 28 -7.77 -26.18 4.44
N LEU A 29 -8.22 -25.97 5.67
CA LEU A 29 -7.88 -26.84 6.79
C LEU A 29 -8.38 -28.29 6.60
N SER A 30 -9.50 -28.46 5.90
CA SER A 30 -10.02 -29.79 5.56
C SER A 30 -9.14 -30.50 4.53
N VAL A 31 -8.68 -29.78 3.50
CA VAL A 31 -7.71 -30.28 2.51
C VAL A 31 -6.37 -30.57 3.18
N TYR A 32 -5.93 -29.68 4.06
CA TYR A 32 -4.72 -29.83 4.85
C TYR A 32 -4.76 -31.10 5.71
N ASP A 33 -5.85 -31.33 6.46
CA ASP A 33 -5.97 -32.53 7.30
C ASP A 33 -5.92 -33.83 6.47
N TYR A 34 -6.58 -33.83 5.30
CA TYR A 34 -6.55 -34.97 4.38
C TYR A 34 -5.12 -35.27 3.90
N ILE A 35 -4.45 -34.27 3.31
CA ILE A 35 -3.09 -34.42 2.78
C ILE A 35 -2.08 -34.69 3.90
N TYR A 36 -2.21 -34.02 5.04
CA TYR A 36 -1.33 -34.22 6.20
C TYR A 36 -1.36 -35.67 6.69
N LYS A 37 -2.54 -36.29 6.75
CA LYS A 37 -2.67 -37.72 7.12
C LYS A 37 -2.00 -38.63 6.11
N GLU A 38 -2.13 -38.33 4.83
CA GLU A 38 -1.48 -39.09 3.76
C GLU A 38 0.05 -38.99 3.85
N ILE A 39 0.60 -37.78 3.96
CA ILE A 39 2.05 -37.56 4.09
C ILE A 39 2.59 -38.22 5.36
N THR A 40 1.92 -38.04 6.50
CA THR A 40 2.40 -38.58 7.79
C THR A 40 2.21 -40.09 7.94
N PHE A 41 1.44 -40.74 7.07
CA PHE A 41 1.35 -42.20 7.03
C PHE A 41 2.68 -42.85 6.59
N TYR A 42 3.39 -42.23 5.65
CA TYR A 42 4.65 -42.75 5.12
C TYR A 42 5.89 -42.38 5.95
N ILE A 43 5.74 -41.51 6.94
CA ILE A 43 6.85 -41.04 7.78
C ILE A 43 6.98 -41.93 9.00
N ASP A 44 8.18 -42.50 9.20
CA ASP A 44 8.53 -43.10 10.48
C ASP A 44 8.56 -42.03 11.58
N LYS A 45 7.68 -42.20 12.57
CA LYS A 45 7.47 -41.25 13.67
C LYS A 45 8.67 -41.16 14.61
N GLN A 46 9.56 -42.15 14.60
CA GLN A 46 10.75 -42.20 15.44
C GLN A 46 12.00 -41.69 14.72
N ALA A 47 11.92 -41.42 13.41
CA ALA A 47 13.05 -40.93 12.65
C ALA A 47 13.39 -39.47 13.00
N ASP A 48 14.66 -39.11 12.89
CA ASP A 48 15.12 -37.73 13.09
C ASP A 48 14.50 -36.76 12.07
N ALA A 49 14.39 -35.48 12.43
CA ALA A 49 13.75 -34.46 11.60
C ALA A 49 14.32 -34.36 10.17
N LEU A 50 15.64 -34.56 10.00
CA LEU A 50 16.27 -34.61 8.67
C LEU A 50 15.82 -35.81 7.85
N ALA A 51 15.68 -36.98 8.47
CA ALA A 51 15.19 -38.17 7.79
C ALA A 51 13.71 -37.98 7.40
N GLN A 52 12.88 -37.44 8.29
CA GLN A 52 11.47 -37.12 7.97
C GLN A 52 11.38 -36.13 6.79
N PHE A 53 12.22 -35.10 6.78
CA PHE A 53 12.31 -34.15 5.68
C PHE A 53 12.66 -34.83 4.35
N LEU A 54 13.69 -35.70 4.34
CA LEU A 54 14.09 -36.44 3.15
C LEU A 54 13.01 -37.41 2.66
N PHE A 55 12.29 -38.07 3.58
CA PHE A 55 11.16 -38.94 3.23
C PHE A 55 10.04 -38.17 2.55
N ILE A 56 9.63 -37.03 3.11
CA ILE A 56 8.61 -36.17 2.48
C ILE A 56 9.08 -35.71 1.11
N LEU A 57 10.34 -35.29 1.00
CA LEU A 57 10.89 -34.79 -0.26
C LEU A 57 10.93 -35.87 -1.35
N THR A 58 11.12 -37.12 -0.96
CA THR A 58 11.21 -38.25 -1.89
C THR A 58 9.85 -38.79 -2.30
N TYR A 59 8.90 -38.89 -1.37
CA TYR A 59 7.65 -39.64 -1.57
C TYR A 59 6.39 -38.76 -1.64
N SER A 60 6.46 -37.51 -1.20
CA SER A 60 5.27 -36.65 -1.08
C SER A 60 5.51 -35.21 -1.52
N VAL A 61 6.47 -34.99 -2.43
CA VAL A 61 6.83 -33.65 -2.91
C VAL A 61 5.66 -32.97 -3.61
N ASN A 62 4.87 -33.72 -4.41
CA ASN A 62 3.78 -33.13 -5.19
C ASN A 62 2.66 -32.64 -4.29
N GLU A 63 2.27 -33.45 -3.32
CA GLU A 63 1.27 -33.15 -2.31
C GLU A 63 1.72 -31.98 -1.45
N MET A 64 2.99 -31.97 -1.05
CA MET A 64 3.58 -30.87 -0.28
C MET A 64 3.60 -29.56 -1.07
N LEU A 65 4.00 -29.58 -2.35
CA LEU A 65 3.99 -28.39 -3.20
C LEU A 65 2.58 -27.84 -3.42
N LEU A 66 1.60 -28.72 -3.64
CA LEU A 66 0.19 -28.32 -3.77
C LEU A 66 -0.31 -27.65 -2.49
N LEU A 67 0.05 -28.19 -1.33
CA LEU A 67 -0.31 -27.66 -0.03
C LEU A 67 0.27 -26.25 0.19
N LEU A 68 1.56 -26.06 -0.11
CA LEU A 68 2.25 -24.76 0.00
C LEU A 68 1.66 -23.74 -0.97
N LEU A 69 1.45 -24.12 -2.24
CA LEU A 69 0.85 -23.21 -3.22
C LEU A 69 -0.56 -22.78 -2.80
N LEU A 70 -1.38 -23.71 -2.31
CA LEU A 70 -2.72 -23.39 -1.83
C LEU A 70 -2.66 -22.46 -0.61
N TYR A 71 -1.69 -22.68 0.30
CA TYR A 71 -1.44 -21.82 1.45
C TYR A 71 -1.08 -20.39 1.04
N ASP A 72 -0.16 -20.22 0.09
CA ASP A 72 0.25 -18.92 -0.44
C ASP A 72 -0.90 -18.15 -1.08
N VAL A 73 -1.66 -18.83 -1.94
CA VAL A 73 -2.84 -18.24 -2.57
C VAL A 73 -3.85 -17.83 -1.50
N LEU A 74 -4.04 -18.63 -0.45
CA LEU A 74 -4.94 -18.33 0.66
C LEU A 74 -4.50 -17.09 1.43
N LEU A 75 -3.21 -16.95 1.70
CA LEU A 75 -2.65 -15.78 2.38
C LEU A 75 -2.85 -14.52 1.54
N LEU A 76 -2.53 -14.57 0.24
CA LEU A 76 -2.73 -13.46 -0.67
C LEU A 76 -4.20 -13.04 -0.76
N VAL A 77 -5.10 -14.01 -0.96
CA VAL A 77 -6.55 -13.76 -0.98
C VAL A 77 -7.03 -13.17 0.35
N SER A 78 -6.51 -13.66 1.48
CA SER A 78 -6.86 -13.14 2.80
C SER A 78 -6.45 -11.67 2.95
N VAL A 79 -5.22 -11.32 2.57
CA VAL A 79 -4.74 -9.93 2.59
C VAL A 79 -5.61 -9.03 1.70
N VAL A 80 -5.94 -9.49 0.50
CA VAL A 80 -6.83 -8.75 -0.41
C VAL A 80 -8.20 -8.54 0.20
N ILE A 81 -8.85 -9.58 0.73
CA ILE A 81 -10.19 -9.47 1.36
C ILE A 81 -10.17 -8.50 2.54
N ILE A 82 -9.12 -8.55 3.37
CA ILE A 82 -8.97 -7.67 4.52
C ILE A 82 -8.86 -6.22 4.06
N LEU A 83 -7.92 -5.92 3.15
CA LEU A 83 -7.61 -4.55 2.70
C LEU A 83 -8.61 -3.97 1.68
N TRP A 84 -9.48 -4.81 1.10
CA TRP A 84 -10.46 -4.37 0.11
C TRP A 84 -11.62 -3.60 0.75
N ASP A 85 -11.76 -2.30 0.46
CA ASP A 85 -12.92 -1.55 0.92
C ASP A 85 -14.10 -1.76 -0.05
N THR A 86 -15.08 -2.54 0.39
CA THR A 86 -16.34 -2.81 -0.33
C THR A 86 -17.14 -1.56 -0.68
N ARG A 87 -16.91 -0.43 0.00
CA ARG A 87 -17.68 0.81 -0.20
C ARG A 87 -17.09 1.72 -1.26
N THR A 88 -15.77 1.77 -1.36
CA THR A 88 -15.05 2.62 -2.32
C THR A 88 -14.52 1.82 -3.52
N ASN A 89 -14.61 0.49 -3.45
CA ASN A 89 -14.08 -0.44 -4.45
C ASN A 89 -12.58 -0.20 -4.71
N ARG A 90 -11.85 0.18 -3.65
CA ARG A 90 -10.43 0.50 -3.65
C ARG A 90 -9.76 -0.23 -2.49
N MET A 91 -8.47 -0.51 -2.63
CA MET A 91 -7.66 -0.96 -1.49
C MET A 91 -7.46 0.21 -0.54
N ASN A 92 -7.78 0.01 0.73
CA ASN A 92 -7.53 0.98 1.77
C ASN A 92 -6.35 0.50 2.61
N LEU A 93 -5.26 1.27 2.59
CA LEU A 93 -4.08 0.99 3.41
C LEU A 93 -4.27 1.41 4.88
N ILE A 94 -5.32 2.19 5.18
CA ILE A 94 -5.67 2.57 6.54
C ILE A 94 -6.49 1.44 7.16
N VAL A 95 -5.83 0.64 8.00
CA VAL A 95 -6.41 -0.51 8.70
C VAL A 95 -7.30 -0.03 9.84
N THR A 96 -8.56 -0.48 9.84
CA THR A 96 -9.50 -0.26 10.95
C THR A 96 -9.28 -1.27 12.08
N ASN A 97 -9.80 -1.01 13.29
CA ASN A 97 -9.69 -1.94 14.42
C ASN A 97 -10.22 -3.35 14.08
N VAL A 98 -11.25 -3.46 13.23
CA VAL A 98 -11.82 -4.76 12.82
C VAL A 98 -10.86 -5.49 11.88
N GLU A 99 -10.25 -4.80 10.94
CA GLU A 99 -9.25 -5.38 10.02
C GLU A 99 -7.98 -5.79 10.76
N LEU A 100 -7.56 -5.03 11.77
CA LEU A 100 -6.44 -5.39 12.64
C LEU A 100 -6.71 -6.71 13.38
N ILE A 101 -7.92 -6.87 13.95
CA ILE A 101 -8.31 -8.14 14.59
C ILE A 101 -8.31 -9.29 13.57
N MET A 102 -8.82 -9.07 12.35
CA MET A 102 -8.79 -10.08 11.29
C MET A 102 -7.36 -10.49 10.92
N ILE A 103 -6.43 -9.52 10.81
CA ILE A 103 -5.01 -9.79 10.53
C ILE A 103 -4.42 -10.67 11.64
N ILE A 104 -4.72 -10.37 12.91
CA ILE A 104 -4.22 -11.17 14.04
C ILE A 104 -4.75 -12.61 13.96
N ILE A 105 -6.06 -12.78 13.73
CA ILE A 105 -6.68 -14.11 13.63
C ILE A 105 -6.08 -14.89 12.46
N VAL A 106 -6.02 -14.29 11.27
CA VAL A 106 -5.46 -14.93 10.08
C VAL A 106 -4.00 -15.30 10.30
N SER A 107 -3.21 -14.42 10.90
CA SER A 107 -1.80 -14.71 11.23
C SER A 107 -1.68 -15.87 12.20
N MET A 108 -2.54 -15.94 13.23
CA MET A 108 -2.51 -17.03 14.20
C MET A 108 -2.85 -18.38 13.56
N VAL A 109 -3.84 -18.42 12.66
CA VAL A 109 -4.21 -19.63 11.91
C VAL A 109 -3.12 -19.99 10.89
N ALA A 110 -2.54 -19.00 10.22
CA ALA A 110 -1.47 -19.19 9.25
C ALA A 110 -0.20 -19.76 9.87
N LEU A 111 0.07 -19.50 11.16
CA LEU A 111 1.20 -20.06 11.89
C LEU A 111 0.95 -21.49 12.41
N ALA A 112 -0.30 -21.98 12.39
CA ALA A 112 -0.63 -23.31 12.91
C ALA A 112 0.15 -24.47 12.25
N PRO A 113 0.43 -24.48 10.93
CA PRO A 113 1.22 -25.53 10.28
C PRO A 113 2.66 -25.64 10.83
N LEU A 114 3.23 -24.56 11.38
CA LEU A 114 4.56 -24.57 12.01
C LEU A 114 4.61 -25.37 13.31
N LEU A 115 3.47 -25.71 13.89
CA LEU A 115 3.39 -26.56 15.08
C LEU A 115 3.30 -28.06 14.71
N THR A 116 3.33 -28.39 13.42
CA THR A 116 3.19 -29.77 12.93
C THR A 116 4.52 -30.36 12.48
N ARG A 117 4.54 -31.63 12.08
CA ARG A 117 5.76 -32.27 11.54
C ARG A 117 6.22 -31.68 10.20
N LEU A 118 5.32 -30.99 9.48
CA LEU A 118 5.64 -30.34 8.20
C LEU A 118 6.25 -28.95 8.38
N TRP A 119 6.51 -28.51 9.62
CA TRP A 119 7.01 -27.18 9.92
C TRP A 119 8.24 -26.73 9.11
N PRO A 120 9.23 -27.59 8.75
CA PRO A 120 10.41 -27.13 8.02
C PRO A 120 10.03 -26.59 6.64
N PHE A 121 9.04 -27.21 5.98
CA PHE A 121 8.58 -26.80 4.66
C PHE A 121 7.85 -25.45 4.72
N PHE A 122 6.91 -25.31 5.66
CA PHE A 122 6.20 -24.05 5.87
C PHE A 122 7.12 -22.90 6.32
N LEU A 123 8.19 -23.21 7.06
CA LEU A 123 9.17 -22.19 7.43
C LEU A 123 9.96 -21.71 6.22
N VAL A 124 10.45 -22.62 5.38
CA VAL A 124 11.15 -22.27 4.14
C VAL A 124 10.24 -21.48 3.20
N ASP A 125 8.99 -21.90 3.08
CA ASP A 125 7.96 -21.25 2.27
C ASP A 125 7.72 -19.79 2.70
N LEU A 126 7.51 -19.55 4.01
CA LEU A 126 7.37 -18.20 4.56
C LEU A 126 8.59 -17.31 4.28
N LEU A 127 9.81 -17.87 4.34
CA LEU A 127 11.03 -17.12 4.00
C LEU A 127 11.07 -16.76 2.51
N ILE A 128 10.68 -17.68 1.62
CA ILE A 128 10.63 -17.45 0.18
C ILE A 128 9.61 -16.35 -0.14
N VAL A 129 8.39 -16.47 0.37
CA VAL A 129 7.32 -15.49 0.17
C VAL A 129 7.70 -14.12 0.73
N GLY A 130 8.26 -14.07 1.95
CA GLY A 130 8.73 -12.83 2.56
C GLY A 130 9.82 -12.15 1.73
N THR A 131 10.76 -12.92 1.20
CA THR A 131 11.82 -12.42 0.31
C THR A 131 11.25 -11.89 -1.00
N LEU A 132 10.31 -12.61 -1.62
CA LEU A 132 9.62 -12.17 -2.84
C LEU A 132 8.88 -10.85 -2.62
N LEU A 133 8.12 -10.73 -1.52
CA LEU A 133 7.42 -9.49 -1.17
C LEU A 133 8.40 -8.34 -0.94
N PHE A 134 9.55 -8.60 -0.31
CA PHE A 134 10.59 -7.59 -0.11
C PHE A 134 11.21 -7.10 -1.42
N VAL A 135 11.49 -8.04 -2.35
CA VAL A 135 12.00 -7.71 -3.69
C VAL A 135 10.98 -6.89 -4.48
N ILE A 136 9.70 -7.32 -4.47
CA ILE A 136 8.60 -6.57 -5.09
C ILE A 136 8.50 -5.17 -4.47
N TYR A 137 8.56 -5.07 -3.15
CA TYR A 137 8.54 -3.78 -2.46
C TYR A 137 9.68 -2.87 -2.91
N ILE A 138 10.91 -3.37 -3.05
CA ILE A 138 12.04 -2.57 -3.54
C ILE A 138 11.81 -2.14 -5.00
N LEU A 139 11.37 -3.04 -5.87
CA LEU A 139 11.16 -2.75 -7.29
C LEU A 139 10.03 -1.74 -7.52
N PHE A 140 8.98 -1.81 -6.71
CA PHE A 140 7.80 -0.96 -6.82
C PHE A 140 7.78 0.16 -5.80
N LYS A 141 8.83 0.35 -5.00
CA LYS A 141 8.91 1.49 -4.08
C LYS A 141 8.84 2.75 -4.94
N PRO A 142 7.72 3.51 -4.91
CA PRO A 142 7.70 4.78 -5.60
C PRO A 142 8.83 5.59 -4.99
N GLU A 143 9.70 6.17 -5.82
CA GLU A 143 10.77 7.07 -5.36
C GLU A 143 10.15 8.10 -4.42
N ALA A 144 10.30 7.88 -3.12
CA ALA A 144 9.53 8.54 -2.08
C ALA A 144 10.01 9.98 -1.82
N ASN A 145 10.49 10.67 -2.85
CA ASN A 145 11.11 11.98 -2.79
C ASN A 145 10.70 12.90 -3.94
N VAL A 146 9.49 12.76 -4.47
CA VAL A 146 8.82 13.95 -5.01
C VAL A 146 7.81 14.37 -3.97
N ILE A 147 8.27 15.20 -3.03
CA ILE A 147 7.38 16.02 -2.21
C ILE A 147 6.65 16.90 -3.22
N VAL A 148 5.52 16.41 -3.72
CA VAL A 148 4.50 17.27 -4.34
C VAL A 148 3.94 18.04 -3.15
N ILE A 149 4.65 19.09 -2.75
CA ILE A 149 4.01 20.19 -2.05
C ILE A 149 2.85 20.53 -2.97
N GLU A 150 1.62 20.31 -2.54
CA GLU A 150 0.45 20.91 -3.17
C GLU A 150 0.74 22.39 -3.23
N VAL A 151 1.31 22.85 -4.34
CA VAL A 151 1.24 24.23 -4.75
C VAL A 151 -0.23 24.39 -5.09
N LYS A 152 -1.04 24.64 -4.07
CA LYS A 152 -2.31 25.32 -4.28
C LYS A 152 -1.97 26.51 -5.16
N ASP A 153 -2.69 26.70 -6.25
CA ASP A 153 -2.65 27.90 -7.10
C ASP A 153 -3.14 29.16 -6.33
N GLU A 154 -2.91 29.21 -5.01
CA GLU A 154 -3.12 30.36 -4.18
C GLU A 154 -1.93 31.32 -4.38
N PRO A 155 -2.16 32.51 -4.96
CA PRO A 155 -1.09 33.47 -5.17
C PRO A 155 -0.51 33.90 -3.83
N ILE A 156 0.81 33.80 -3.68
CA ILE A 156 1.52 34.22 -2.45
C ILE A 156 1.31 35.71 -2.21
N LYS A 157 1.17 36.47 -3.29
CA LYS A 157 0.82 37.87 -3.24
C LYS A 157 0.11 38.29 -4.51
N VAL A 158 -0.94 39.10 -4.34
CA VAL A 158 -1.60 39.82 -5.42
C VAL A 158 -1.18 41.29 -5.30
N LEU A 159 -0.63 41.85 -6.37
CA LEU A 159 -0.26 43.27 -6.46
C LEU A 159 -1.19 43.96 -7.45
N GLY A 160 -1.72 45.12 -7.06
CA GLY A 160 -2.63 45.94 -7.87
C GLY A 160 -3.94 46.28 -7.15
N PRO A 161 -4.92 46.84 -7.86
CA PRO A 161 -4.98 47.03 -9.31
C PRO A 161 -4.07 48.16 -9.83
N PHE A 162 -3.45 47.96 -10.98
CA PHE A 162 -2.63 48.97 -11.69
C PHE A 162 -3.37 49.49 -12.92
N LYS A 163 -3.12 50.75 -13.29
CA LYS A 163 -3.80 51.40 -14.42
C LYS A 163 -3.13 51.15 -15.76
N THR A 164 -1.82 50.84 -15.76
CA THR A 164 -1.06 50.55 -16.98
C THR A 164 -0.31 49.23 -16.84
N LYS A 165 -0.13 48.55 -17.97
CA LYS A 165 0.62 47.28 -18.04
C LYS A 165 2.08 47.45 -17.64
N GLU A 166 2.67 48.59 -17.99
CA GLU A 166 4.07 48.94 -17.70
C GLU A 166 4.33 49.07 -16.20
N GLU A 167 3.39 49.65 -15.43
CA GLU A 167 3.46 49.72 -13.97
C GLU A 167 3.38 48.32 -13.33
N ALA A 168 2.50 47.47 -13.83
CA ALA A 168 2.35 46.10 -13.38
C ALA A 168 3.63 45.27 -13.62
N GLU A 169 4.24 45.40 -14.79
CA GLU A 169 5.49 44.72 -15.15
C GLU A 169 6.68 45.20 -14.32
N GLN A 170 6.81 46.51 -14.11
CA GLN A 170 7.90 47.07 -13.30
C GLN A 170 7.80 46.61 -11.84
N GLN A 171 6.59 46.60 -11.28
CA GLN A 171 6.37 46.16 -9.91
C GLN A 171 6.56 44.64 -9.75
N ALA A 172 6.15 43.85 -10.75
CA ALA A 172 6.43 42.42 -10.80
C ALA A 172 7.94 42.14 -10.80
N LYS A 173 8.69 42.84 -11.65
CA LYS A 173 10.14 42.69 -11.77
C LYS A 173 10.86 43.07 -10.48
N SER A 174 10.51 44.20 -9.87
CA SER A 174 11.10 44.61 -8.59
C SER A 174 10.83 43.60 -7.47
N PHE A 175 9.63 43.01 -7.43
CA PHE A 175 9.31 41.97 -6.46
C PHE A 175 10.11 40.69 -6.72
N LEU A 176 10.17 40.23 -7.97
CA LEU A 176 10.95 39.05 -8.34
C LEU A 176 12.43 39.26 -8.00
N ASP A 177 13.04 40.37 -8.39
CA ASP A 177 14.46 40.64 -8.15
C ASP A 177 14.82 40.63 -6.65
N TYR A 178 13.95 41.17 -5.79
CA TYR A 178 14.18 41.18 -4.35
C TYR A 178 14.03 39.79 -3.70
N TRP A 179 13.03 39.01 -4.12
CA TRP A 179 12.68 37.74 -3.46
C TRP A 179 13.30 36.50 -4.12
N MET A 180 13.74 36.57 -5.37
CA MET A 180 14.33 35.43 -6.11
C MET A 180 15.50 34.76 -5.35
N PRO A 181 16.44 35.49 -4.72
CA PRO A 181 17.55 34.86 -3.99
C PRO A 181 17.08 33.99 -2.81
N TYR A 182 16.02 34.40 -2.12
CA TYR A 182 15.45 33.66 -0.99
C TYR A 182 14.78 32.36 -1.43
N TYR A 183 14.08 32.38 -2.57
CA TYR A 183 13.35 31.21 -3.07
C TYR A 183 14.24 30.23 -3.88
N GLN A 184 15.32 30.71 -4.52
CA GLN A 184 16.32 29.84 -5.16
C GLN A 184 17.03 28.92 -4.16
N GLN A 185 17.31 29.40 -2.94
CA GLN A 185 17.88 28.57 -1.87
C GLN A 185 16.96 27.41 -1.43
N LYS A 186 15.66 27.50 -1.72
CA LYS A 186 14.64 26.50 -1.39
C LYS A 186 14.20 25.62 -2.58
N LEU A 187 14.94 25.62 -3.69
CA LEU A 187 14.61 24.86 -4.92
C LEU A 187 13.24 25.22 -5.54
N THR A 188 12.79 26.47 -5.32
CA THR A 188 11.52 27.02 -5.80
C THR A 188 11.75 28.24 -6.68
N GLN A 189 11.04 28.34 -7.80
CA GLN A 189 11.06 29.48 -8.72
C GLN A 189 9.79 30.34 -8.54
N LEU A 190 9.95 31.66 -8.55
CA LEU A 190 8.83 32.60 -8.54
C LEU A 190 8.45 32.95 -9.99
N GLU A 191 7.16 32.93 -10.29
CA GLU A 191 6.62 33.36 -11.59
C GLU A 191 5.51 34.39 -11.36
N ALA A 192 5.60 35.52 -12.07
CA ALA A 192 4.56 36.55 -12.04
C ALA A 192 3.65 36.37 -13.27
N VAL A 193 2.35 36.19 -13.02
CA VAL A 193 1.31 36.16 -14.05
C VAL A 193 0.53 37.47 -13.99
N ILE A 194 0.54 38.21 -15.10
CA ILE A 194 -0.23 39.45 -15.24
C ILE A 194 -1.56 39.08 -15.89
N THR A 195 -2.67 39.47 -15.26
CA THR A 195 -4.02 39.25 -15.78
C THR A 195 -4.73 40.59 -15.91
N GLU A 196 -5.37 40.79 -17.07
CA GLU A 196 -6.22 41.95 -17.36
C GLU A 196 -7.64 41.68 -16.84
N GLU A 197 -8.21 42.59 -16.05
CA GLU A 197 -9.60 42.52 -15.57
C GLU A 197 -10.53 43.45 -16.37
N GLU A 198 -11.84 43.14 -16.35
CA GLU A 198 -12.96 43.71 -17.14
C GLU A 198 -13.12 45.26 -17.12
N LEU A 199 -12.27 46.00 -16.41
CA LEU A 199 -12.32 47.46 -16.22
C LEU A 199 -11.01 48.17 -16.60
N GLU A 200 -10.25 47.67 -17.59
CA GLU A 200 -8.95 48.21 -18.03
C GLU A 200 -7.92 48.33 -16.89
N SER A 201 -7.95 47.38 -15.94
CA SER A 201 -7.02 47.35 -14.81
C SER A 201 -6.22 46.05 -14.79
N TYR A 202 -4.93 46.15 -14.50
CA TYR A 202 -3.99 45.04 -14.50
C TYR A 202 -3.74 44.55 -13.07
N LYS A 203 -3.81 43.23 -12.85
CA LYS A 203 -3.40 42.60 -11.59
C LYS A 203 -2.21 41.67 -11.84
N VAL A 204 -1.25 41.71 -10.94
CA VAL A 204 -0.10 40.79 -10.93
C VAL A 204 -0.32 39.75 -9.85
N ARG A 205 -0.36 38.48 -10.24
CA ARG A 205 -0.39 37.34 -9.33
C ARG A 205 0.99 36.70 -9.30
N ILE A 206 1.59 36.58 -8.12
CA ILE A 206 2.90 35.94 -7.97
C ILE A 206 2.67 34.50 -7.47
N LEU A 207 3.11 33.55 -8.27
CA LEU A 207 3.00 32.11 -8.05
C LEU A 207 4.38 31.53 -7.75
N VAL A 208 4.43 30.45 -6.98
CA VAL A 208 5.65 29.66 -6.77
C VAL A 208 5.54 28.36 -7.53
N LYS A 209 6.49 28.10 -8.43
CA LYS A 209 6.66 26.81 -9.09
C LYS A 209 7.88 26.08 -8.51
N LEU A 210 7.80 24.77 -8.40
CA LEU A 210 8.95 23.94 -8.03
C LEU A 210 9.94 23.89 -9.21
N GLN A 211 11.22 24.09 -8.93
CA GLN A 211 12.26 24.00 -9.96
C GLN A 211 12.45 22.53 -10.34
N LYS A 212 11.99 22.14 -11.54
CA LYS A 212 12.22 20.79 -12.07
C LYS A 212 13.71 20.66 -12.42
N ARG A 213 14.49 20.02 -11.56
CA ARG A 213 15.89 19.69 -11.84
C ARG A 213 15.91 18.54 -12.85
N ASN A 214 16.08 18.84 -14.13
CA ASN A 214 16.38 17.81 -15.12
C ASN A 214 17.77 17.25 -14.79
N GLN A 215 17.82 16.08 -14.16
CA GLN A 215 19.04 15.30 -14.01
C GLN A 215 19.09 14.27 -15.14
N PHE A 216 19.46 14.73 -16.34
CA PHE A 216 20.12 13.90 -17.34
C PHE A 216 21.48 14.54 -17.61
N SER A 217 22.49 14.08 -16.87
CA SER A 217 23.91 14.08 -17.24
C SER A 217 24.60 12.99 -16.44
#